data_AF-A0A256ZQ71-F1
#
_entry.id   AF-A0A256ZQ71-F1
#
_cell.length_a   1.000
_cell.length_b   1.000
_cell.length_c   1.000
_cell.angle_alpha   90.00
_cell.angle_beta   90.00
_cell.angle_gamma   90.00
#
_symmetry.space_group_name_H-M   'P 1'
#
loop_
_entity.id
_entity.type
_entity.pdbx_description
1 polymer ?
#
loop_
_entity_poly.entity_id
_entity_poly.type
_entity_poly.pdbx_seq_one_letter_code
_entity_poly.pdbx_strand_id
1 'polypeptide(L)'
;MKANIIKRVLDILLDEGYMVSDCRGTRSCFDVIAKKDSVFLIKTLTNVEALNSKSAGELKQVASIISATPLIVGDHKKNAKLSNGVLYARYDVGVVNIETFDEIIKEHFPMIYSVRGDYCMKIKSRLLSKIRHDRGLTQDELASKLNVSKQSIHRYESTGRISLKIAENLFDLLKEDITISERLHLSISPLTRECSSGHIRYSKLSSMKQEVMDELVNLGFRAYPTNAPFDLVAEERRSEKRILSVVGNDLKTVTRKVEISEDITRITGDYSICISEKEQELDVPLIKPRELKNIKSADELIEILFS
;
A
#
# COMPACT_ATOMS: atom_id res chain seq x y z
N MET A 1 16.13 16.85 0.36
CA MET A 1 14.72 16.79 -0.13
C MET A 1 13.99 15.53 0.34
N LYS A 2 14.35 14.32 -0.08
CA LYS A 2 13.68 13.07 0.38
C LYS A 2 13.61 12.92 1.91
N ALA A 3 14.71 13.16 2.63
CA ALA A 3 14.73 13.08 4.09
C ALA A 3 13.76 14.06 4.78
N ASN A 4 13.49 15.21 4.15
CA ASN A 4 12.50 16.17 4.64
C ASN A 4 11.07 15.66 4.44
N ILE A 5 10.78 15.02 3.29
CA ILE A 5 9.48 14.38 3.04
C ILE A 5 9.22 13.30 4.11
N ILE A 6 10.19 12.42 4.37
CA ILE A 6 10.04 11.38 5.40
C ILE A 6 9.79 12.00 6.77
N LYS A 7 10.55 13.02 7.16
CA LYS A 7 10.34 13.70 8.45
C LYS A 7 8.91 14.23 8.56
N ARG A 8 8.43 14.96 7.54
CA ARG A 8 7.04 15.45 7.52
C ARG A 8 6.01 14.33 7.58
N VAL A 9 6.24 13.21 6.89
CA VAL A 9 5.35 12.03 6.96
C VAL A 9 5.29 11.50 8.39
N LEU A 10 6.43 11.34 9.06
CA LEU A 10 6.49 10.87 10.45
C LEU A 10 5.78 11.86 11.40
N ASP A 11 6.07 13.16 11.27
CA ASP A 11 5.47 14.20 12.10
C ASP A 11 3.93 14.18 11.98
N ILE A 12 3.39 14.18 10.75
CA ILE A 12 1.93 14.11 10.49
C ILE A 12 1.30 12.86 11.11
N LEU A 13 1.93 11.69 10.94
CA LEU A 13 1.40 10.44 11.45
C LEU A 13 1.37 10.42 12.99
N LEU A 14 2.44 10.92 13.63
CA LEU A 14 2.54 10.99 15.08
C LEU A 14 1.53 11.99 15.66
N ASP A 15 1.37 13.15 15.03
CA ASP A 15 0.41 14.19 15.43
C ASP A 15 -1.04 13.65 15.39
N GLU A 16 -1.36 12.80 14.43
CA GLU A 16 -2.67 12.15 14.28
C GLU A 16 -2.79 10.82 15.06
N GLY A 17 -1.81 10.50 15.91
CA GLY A 17 -1.85 9.39 16.86
C GLY A 17 -1.63 8.00 16.26
N TYR A 18 -0.94 7.89 15.12
CA TYR A 18 -0.56 6.59 14.56
C TYR A 18 0.61 5.99 15.35
N MET A 19 0.62 4.66 15.48
CA MET A 19 1.85 3.93 15.78
C MET A 19 2.69 3.87 14.51
N VAL A 20 3.97 4.23 14.59
CA VAL A 20 4.84 4.39 13.41
C VAL A 20 6.17 3.70 13.63
N SER A 21 6.70 3.05 12.58
CA SER A 21 8.10 2.62 12.52
C SER A 21 8.81 3.25 11.34
N ASP A 22 9.98 3.83 11.61
CA ASP A 22 10.87 4.39 10.61
C ASP A 22 11.81 3.30 10.09
N CYS A 23 11.50 2.81 8.88
CA CYS A 23 12.20 1.69 8.29
C CYS A 23 13.47 2.10 7.52
N ARG A 24 13.96 3.34 7.72
CA ARG A 24 15.24 3.80 7.15
C ARG A 24 16.41 2.98 7.72
N GLY A 25 17.46 2.84 6.90
CA GLY A 25 18.68 2.12 7.27
C GLY A 25 18.70 0.66 6.82
N THR A 26 17.63 0.17 6.18
CA THR A 26 17.61 -1.13 5.51
C THR A 26 17.18 -0.97 4.05
N ARG A 27 17.47 -2.00 3.23
CA ARG A 27 16.94 -2.06 1.87
C ARG A 27 15.49 -2.55 1.94
N SER A 28 14.54 -1.62 1.82
CA SER A 28 13.10 -1.90 1.87
C SER A 28 12.32 -1.23 0.73
N CYS A 29 11.24 -1.88 0.29
CA CYS A 29 10.29 -1.36 -0.69
C CYS A 29 9.43 -0.21 -0.14
N PHE A 30 9.32 -0.05 1.17
CA PHE A 30 8.71 1.08 1.87
C PHE A 30 9.74 1.80 2.74
N ASP A 31 9.44 3.03 3.17
CA ASP A 31 10.29 3.79 4.09
C ASP A 31 9.66 3.91 5.50
N VAL A 32 8.32 3.86 5.59
CA VAL A 32 7.56 4.00 6.85
C VAL A 32 6.41 2.99 6.86
N ILE A 33 6.16 2.36 8.00
CA ILE A 33 4.88 1.69 8.29
C ILE A 33 4.14 2.49 9.37
N ALA A 34 2.82 2.55 9.27
CA ALA A 34 2.00 3.21 10.28
C ALA A 34 0.67 2.48 10.48
N LYS A 35 0.15 2.48 11.70
CA LYS A 35 -1.16 1.88 12.03
C LYS A 35 -1.94 2.76 13.00
N LYS A 36 -3.24 2.89 12.71
CA LYS A 36 -4.28 3.36 13.63
C LYS A 36 -5.45 2.38 13.50
N ASP A 37 -6.46 2.70 12.69
CA ASP A 37 -7.52 1.76 12.32
C ASP A 37 -7.13 0.85 11.15
N SER A 38 -6.26 1.34 10.27
CA SER A 38 -5.70 0.60 9.13
C SER A 38 -4.19 0.73 9.08
N VAL A 39 -3.53 -0.25 8.49
CA VAL A 39 -2.07 -0.24 8.30
C VAL A 39 -1.73 0.42 6.95
N PHE A 40 -0.75 1.33 6.95
CA PHE A 40 -0.18 1.94 5.76
C PHE A 40 1.28 1.51 5.57
N LEU A 41 1.66 1.18 4.34
CA LEU A 41 3.04 1.07 3.90
C LEU A 41 3.38 2.24 2.99
N ILE A 42 4.20 3.17 3.49
CA ILE A 42 4.47 4.43 2.83
C ILE A 42 5.87 4.39 2.24
N LYS A 43 5.95 4.64 0.93
CA LYS A 43 7.22 4.85 0.23
C LYS A 43 7.34 6.31 -0.18
N THR A 44 8.46 6.94 0.15
CA THR A 44 8.71 8.34 -0.20
C THR A 44 9.64 8.46 -1.41
N LEU A 45 9.30 9.36 -2.34
CA LEU A 45 10.07 9.62 -3.55
C LEU A 45 10.07 11.11 -3.88
N THR A 46 11.22 11.71 -4.17
CA THR A 46 11.23 13.11 -4.66
C THR A 46 10.56 13.19 -6.04
N ASN A 47 11.02 12.36 -6.98
CA ASN A 47 10.39 12.18 -8.30
C ASN A 47 9.64 10.86 -8.32
N VAL A 48 8.31 10.91 -8.47
CA VAL A 48 7.47 9.70 -8.47
C VAL A 48 7.69 8.82 -9.70
N GLU A 49 8.35 9.31 -10.74
CA GLU A 49 8.78 8.51 -11.91
C GLU A 49 9.93 7.55 -11.61
N ALA A 50 10.63 7.73 -10.47
CA ALA A 50 11.68 6.80 -10.02
C ALA A 50 11.12 5.43 -9.57
N LEU A 51 9.84 5.33 -9.24
CA LEU A 51 9.19 4.03 -9.00
C LEU A 51 9.31 3.17 -10.29
N ASN A 52 9.40 1.86 -10.17
CA ASN A 52 9.35 0.97 -11.34
C ASN A 52 8.37 -0.15 -11.04
N SER A 53 7.93 -0.87 -12.08
CA SER A 53 6.93 -1.94 -11.94
C SER A 53 7.37 -3.00 -10.95
N LYS A 54 8.67 -3.33 -10.91
CA LYS A 54 9.25 -4.27 -9.94
C LYS A 54 9.11 -3.78 -8.50
N SER A 55 9.57 -2.56 -8.21
CA SER A 55 9.54 -2.00 -6.84
C SER A 55 8.10 -1.76 -6.37
N ALA A 56 7.21 -1.37 -7.29
CA ALA A 56 5.77 -1.28 -7.00
C ALA A 56 5.16 -2.65 -6.72
N GLY A 57 5.55 -3.68 -7.48
CA GLY A 57 5.15 -5.07 -7.25
C GLY A 57 5.58 -5.58 -5.89
N GLU A 58 6.84 -5.35 -5.50
CA GLU A 58 7.38 -5.69 -4.17
C GLU A 58 6.59 -4.98 -3.06
N LEU A 59 6.33 -3.68 -3.21
CA LEU A 59 5.53 -2.92 -2.23
C LEU A 59 4.10 -3.46 -2.11
N LYS A 60 3.43 -3.72 -3.24
CA LYS A 60 2.06 -4.30 -3.26
C LYS A 60 2.02 -5.71 -2.66
N GLN A 61 3.05 -6.52 -2.90
CA GLN A 61 3.14 -7.86 -2.34
C GLN A 61 3.23 -7.81 -0.82
N VAL A 62 4.19 -7.03 -0.28
CA VAL A 62 4.34 -6.90 1.18
C VAL A 62 3.06 -6.33 1.79
N ALA A 63 2.48 -5.29 1.17
CA ALA A 63 1.22 -4.71 1.62
C ALA A 63 0.08 -5.74 1.65
N SER A 64 -0.04 -6.59 0.63
CA SER A 64 -1.04 -7.65 0.59
C SER A 64 -0.83 -8.69 1.68
N ILE A 65 0.42 -9.08 1.93
CA ILE A 65 0.77 -10.07 2.95
C ILE A 65 0.34 -9.54 4.31
N ILE A 66 0.83 -8.36 4.73
CA ILE A 66 0.57 -7.81 6.07
C ILE A 66 -0.76 -7.03 6.20
N SER A 67 -1.66 -7.17 5.23
CA SER A 67 -2.96 -6.47 5.20
C SER A 67 -2.86 -4.94 5.31
N ALA A 68 -1.87 -4.34 4.66
CA ALA A 68 -1.63 -2.90 4.63
C ALA A 68 -2.06 -2.26 3.30
N THR A 69 -2.24 -0.94 3.34
CA THR A 69 -2.49 -0.10 2.17
C THR A 69 -1.16 0.52 1.69
N PRO A 70 -0.68 0.20 0.48
CA PRO A 70 0.53 0.80 -0.06
C PRO A 70 0.23 2.22 -0.56
N LEU A 71 1.07 3.18 -0.20
CA LEU A 71 0.95 4.58 -0.62
C LEU A 71 2.31 5.18 -0.97
N ILE A 72 2.36 5.96 -2.04
CA ILE A 72 3.54 6.76 -2.39
C ILE A 72 3.29 8.22 -1.99
N VAL A 73 4.21 8.78 -1.21
CA VAL A 73 4.25 10.22 -0.95
C VAL A 73 5.42 10.81 -1.71
N GLY A 74 5.16 11.76 -2.61
CA GLY A 74 6.21 12.39 -3.40
C GLY A 74 5.97 13.84 -3.75
N ASP A 75 6.99 14.48 -4.32
CA ASP A 75 6.97 15.94 -4.55
C ASP A 75 6.55 16.28 -5.98
N HIS A 76 7.17 15.65 -6.98
CA HIS A 76 6.93 15.97 -8.39
C HIS A 76 6.92 14.76 -9.30
N LYS A 77 6.38 14.98 -10.50
CA LYS A 77 6.46 14.09 -11.67
C LYS A 77 7.12 14.85 -12.81
N LYS A 78 8.21 14.32 -13.37
CA LYS A 78 9.05 15.04 -14.36
C LYS A 78 9.49 16.40 -13.80
N ASN A 79 9.05 17.48 -14.41
CA ASN A 79 9.39 18.85 -14.07
C ASN A 79 8.22 19.61 -13.42
N ALA A 80 7.13 18.91 -13.06
CA ALA A 80 5.93 19.52 -12.49
C ALA A 80 5.61 18.95 -11.11
N LYS A 81 5.29 19.82 -10.15
CA LYS A 81 4.82 19.41 -8.82
C LYS A 81 3.49 18.68 -8.92
N LEU A 82 3.28 17.72 -8.02
CA LEU A 82 1.97 17.12 -7.84
C LEU A 82 1.00 18.16 -7.25
N SER A 83 -0.22 18.20 -7.78
CA SER A 83 -1.27 19.11 -7.31
C SER A 83 -1.87 18.64 -5.99
N ASN A 84 -2.18 19.58 -5.09
CA ASN A 84 -2.87 19.30 -3.84
C ASN A 84 -4.29 18.79 -4.09
N GLY A 85 -4.80 17.90 -3.23
CA GLY A 85 -6.14 17.33 -3.33
C GLY A 85 -6.33 16.37 -4.51
N VAL A 86 -5.25 15.93 -5.16
CA VAL A 86 -5.30 15.03 -6.33
C VAL A 86 -4.63 13.69 -6.02
N LEU A 87 -5.38 12.60 -6.22
CA LEU A 87 -4.86 11.24 -6.19
C LEU A 87 -4.29 10.83 -7.55
N TYR A 88 -2.99 10.63 -7.62
CA TYR A 88 -2.32 10.06 -8.78
C TYR A 88 -2.17 8.54 -8.63
N ALA A 89 -1.84 7.89 -9.74
CA ALA A 89 -1.71 6.45 -9.83
C ALA A 89 -0.42 6.08 -10.54
N ARG A 90 0.34 5.13 -9.99
CA ARG A 90 1.45 4.52 -10.73
C ARG A 90 1.62 3.05 -10.38
N TYR A 91 1.57 2.19 -11.40
CA TYR A 91 1.60 0.73 -11.25
C TYR A 91 0.56 0.22 -10.23
N ASP A 92 -0.64 0.83 -10.25
CA ASP A 92 -1.76 0.56 -9.34
C ASP A 92 -1.51 0.87 -7.86
N VAL A 93 -0.51 1.72 -7.57
CA VAL A 93 -0.28 2.28 -6.24
C VAL A 93 -0.72 3.74 -6.24
N GLY A 94 -1.44 4.15 -5.19
CA GLY A 94 -1.81 5.54 -4.98
C GLY A 94 -0.58 6.43 -4.77
N VAL A 95 -0.59 7.61 -5.39
CA VAL A 95 0.50 8.58 -5.32
C VAL A 95 -0.07 9.94 -4.97
N VAL A 96 0.45 10.57 -3.91
CA VAL A 96 0.00 11.87 -3.42
C VAL A 96 1.19 12.74 -3.05
N ASN A 97 0.96 14.06 -2.95
CA ASN A 97 1.91 14.95 -2.30
C ASN A 97 1.72 14.98 -0.78
N ILE A 98 2.62 15.66 -0.09
CA ILE A 98 2.63 15.69 1.37
C ILE A 98 1.44 16.46 1.94
N GLU A 99 0.93 17.49 1.25
CA GLU A 99 -0.27 18.22 1.64
C GLU A 99 -1.53 17.34 1.55
N THR A 100 -1.69 16.60 0.45
CA THR A 100 -2.80 15.64 0.28
C THR A 100 -2.66 14.44 1.21
N PHE A 101 -1.42 14.03 1.54
CA PHE A 101 -1.17 13.00 2.53
C PHE A 101 -1.67 13.42 3.92
N ASP A 102 -1.38 14.66 4.35
CA ASP A 102 -1.89 15.23 5.61
C ASP A 102 -3.42 15.18 5.67
N GLU A 103 -4.09 15.62 4.59
CA GLU A 103 -5.55 15.54 4.47
C GLU A 103 -6.04 14.08 4.61
N ILE A 104 -5.41 13.12 3.93
CA ILE A 104 -5.77 11.70 4.00
C ILE A 104 -5.64 11.13 5.41
N ILE A 105 -4.56 11.45 6.13
CA ILE A 105 -4.35 10.98 7.50
C ILE A 105 -5.41 11.56 8.45
N LYS A 106 -5.89 12.79 8.18
CA LYS A 106 -7.04 13.42 8.85
C LYS A 106 -8.40 12.95 8.33
N GLU A 107 -8.44 11.85 7.57
CA GLU A 107 -9.63 11.28 6.94
C GLU A 107 -10.36 12.18 5.92
N HIS A 108 -9.67 13.19 5.38
CA HIS A 108 -10.14 14.02 4.28
C HIS A 108 -9.60 13.49 2.95
N PHE A 109 -10.38 12.65 2.27
CA PHE A 109 -9.92 11.97 1.05
C PHE A 109 -10.07 12.85 -0.21
N PRO A 110 -9.08 12.82 -1.13
CA PRO A 110 -9.14 13.58 -2.37
C PRO A 110 -10.27 13.07 -3.27
N MET A 111 -11.14 13.98 -3.72
CA MET A 111 -12.23 13.66 -4.67
C MET A 111 -11.73 13.59 -6.12
N ILE A 112 -10.59 14.21 -6.40
CA ILE A 112 -10.01 14.34 -7.74
C ILE A 112 -8.90 13.30 -7.91
N TYR A 113 -8.86 12.65 -9.06
CA TYR A 113 -7.79 11.72 -9.42
C TYR A 113 -7.32 11.93 -10.86
N SER A 114 -6.06 11.57 -11.13
CA SER A 114 -5.46 11.71 -12.46
C SER A 114 -5.61 10.44 -13.31
N VAL A 115 -6.03 10.61 -14.57
CA VAL A 115 -6.08 9.55 -15.59
C VAL A 115 -5.40 10.05 -16.85
N ARG A 116 -4.26 9.43 -17.22
CA ARG A 116 -3.50 9.79 -18.44
C ARG A 116 -3.14 11.28 -18.54
N GLY A 117 -3.06 11.98 -17.41
CA GLY A 117 -2.75 13.41 -17.35
C GLY A 117 -3.97 14.30 -17.14
N ASP A 118 -5.19 13.81 -17.40
CA ASP A 118 -6.42 14.54 -17.14
C ASP A 118 -6.88 14.37 -15.69
N TYR A 119 -7.58 15.37 -15.17
CA TYR A 119 -8.22 15.31 -13.86
C TYR A 119 -9.68 14.87 -13.99
N CYS A 120 -10.03 13.86 -13.21
CA CYS A 120 -11.35 13.28 -13.15
C CYS A 120 -11.82 13.21 -11.71
N MET A 121 -13.13 13.08 -11.53
CA MET A 121 -13.72 12.76 -10.24
C MET A 121 -14.79 11.68 -10.40
N LYS A 122 -15.17 11.08 -9.27
CA LYS A 122 -16.31 10.18 -9.20
C LYS A 122 -17.54 10.91 -8.65
N ILE A 123 -18.68 10.66 -9.28
CA ILE A 123 -19.99 11.15 -8.86
C ILE A 123 -20.94 9.99 -8.59
N LYS A 124 -21.99 10.26 -7.81
CA LYS A 124 -23.09 9.34 -7.51
C LYS A 124 -23.89 9.09 -8.79
N SER A 125 -23.45 8.11 -9.58
CA SER A 125 -23.97 7.83 -10.93
C SER A 125 -25.48 7.53 -10.95
N ARG A 126 -25.96 6.78 -9.96
CA ARG A 126 -27.39 6.51 -9.75
C ARG A 126 -28.19 7.77 -9.43
N LEU A 127 -27.62 8.67 -8.62
CA LEU A 127 -28.25 9.93 -8.26
C LEU A 127 -28.32 10.86 -9.47
N LEU A 128 -27.25 10.94 -10.29
CA LEU A 128 -27.28 11.68 -11.56
C LEU A 128 -28.43 11.20 -12.46
N SER A 129 -28.56 9.89 -12.63
CA SER A 129 -29.65 9.31 -13.43
C SER A 129 -31.01 9.69 -12.85
N LYS A 130 -31.19 9.57 -11.53
CA LYS A 130 -32.44 9.95 -10.85
C LYS A 130 -32.79 11.42 -11.09
N ILE A 131 -31.86 12.35 -10.81
CA ILE A 131 -32.10 13.80 -10.97
C ILE A 131 -32.46 14.13 -12.42
N ARG A 132 -31.79 13.50 -13.40
CA ARG A 132 -32.10 13.71 -14.81
C ARG A 132 -33.55 13.31 -15.12
N HIS A 133 -34.00 12.14 -14.66
CA HIS A 133 -35.38 11.68 -14.86
C HIS A 133 -36.40 12.56 -14.12
N ASP A 134 -36.12 12.94 -12.87
CA ASP A 134 -36.99 13.80 -12.06
C ASP A 134 -37.19 15.18 -12.71
N ARG A 135 -36.22 15.65 -13.51
CA ARG A 135 -36.29 16.90 -14.30
C ARG A 135 -36.84 16.71 -15.71
N GLY A 136 -37.29 15.51 -16.08
CA GLY A 136 -37.83 15.22 -17.41
C GLY A 136 -36.81 15.33 -18.56
N LEU A 137 -35.51 15.28 -18.27
CA LEU A 137 -34.46 15.44 -19.27
C LEU A 137 -34.10 14.09 -19.91
N THR A 138 -34.00 14.07 -21.22
CA THR A 138 -33.38 12.95 -21.96
C THR A 138 -31.85 13.00 -21.82
N GLN A 139 -31.18 11.88 -22.10
CA GLN A 139 -29.72 11.86 -22.16
C GLN A 139 -29.18 12.80 -23.26
N ASP A 140 -29.90 12.97 -24.36
CA ASP A 140 -29.52 13.86 -25.45
C ASP A 140 -29.59 15.33 -25.02
N GLU A 141 -30.66 15.74 -24.33
CA GLU A 141 -30.80 17.11 -23.83
C GLU A 141 -29.72 17.46 -22.80
N LEU A 142 -29.43 16.55 -21.86
CA LEU A 142 -28.36 16.76 -20.90
C LEU A 142 -26.98 16.83 -21.59
N ALA A 143 -26.78 16.01 -22.63
CA ALA A 143 -25.57 16.03 -23.44
C ALA A 143 -25.38 17.38 -24.16
N SER A 144 -26.45 17.91 -24.76
CA SER A 144 -26.45 19.23 -25.40
C SER A 144 -26.13 20.34 -24.40
N LYS A 145 -26.73 20.31 -23.19
CA LYS A 145 -26.47 21.33 -22.16
C LYS A 145 -25.03 21.32 -21.63
N LEU A 146 -24.39 20.16 -21.58
CA LEU A 146 -23.00 20.00 -21.13
C LEU A 146 -21.97 20.05 -22.26
N ASN A 147 -22.42 20.21 -23.52
CA ASN A 147 -21.60 20.14 -24.73
C ASN A 147 -20.75 18.86 -24.80
N VAL A 148 -21.39 17.71 -24.56
CA VAL A 148 -20.80 16.36 -24.66
C VAL A 148 -21.65 15.45 -25.53
N SER A 149 -21.16 14.25 -25.83
CA SER A 149 -21.95 13.24 -26.53
C SER A 149 -22.98 12.56 -25.62
N LYS A 150 -24.09 12.08 -26.18
CA LYS A 150 -25.06 11.20 -25.50
C LYS A 150 -24.37 10.02 -24.80
N GLN A 151 -23.41 9.39 -25.49
CA GLN A 151 -22.61 8.29 -24.98
C GLN A 151 -21.82 8.68 -23.72
N SER A 152 -21.41 9.95 -23.59
CA SER A 152 -20.74 10.45 -22.38
C SER A 152 -21.70 10.50 -21.20
N ILE A 153 -22.93 10.97 -21.39
CA ILE A 153 -23.96 10.96 -20.34
C ILE A 153 -24.25 9.52 -19.89
N HIS A 154 -24.46 8.61 -20.84
CA HIS A 154 -24.63 7.19 -20.52
C HIS A 154 -23.45 6.64 -19.70
N ARG A 155 -22.21 7.00 -20.06
CA ARG A 155 -21.01 6.61 -19.29
C ARG A 155 -20.99 7.23 -17.89
N TYR A 156 -21.42 8.48 -17.72
CA TYR A 156 -21.49 9.13 -16.41
C TYR A 156 -22.51 8.44 -15.49
N GLU A 157 -23.68 8.09 -16.02
CA GLU A 157 -24.74 7.40 -15.27
C GLU A 157 -24.40 5.94 -14.94
N SER A 158 -23.57 5.29 -15.76
CA SER A 158 -23.13 3.90 -15.52
C SER A 158 -21.88 3.81 -14.64
N THR A 159 -20.85 4.62 -14.92
CA THR A 159 -19.53 4.50 -14.26
C THR A 159 -19.28 5.53 -13.16
N GLY A 160 -20.02 6.64 -13.17
CA GLY A 160 -19.78 7.79 -12.29
C GLY A 160 -18.50 8.56 -12.58
N ARG A 161 -17.75 8.25 -13.64
CA ARG A 161 -16.47 8.89 -13.96
C ARG A 161 -16.67 10.08 -14.89
N ILE A 162 -16.27 11.26 -14.45
CA ILE A 162 -16.44 12.52 -15.19
C ILE A 162 -15.13 13.31 -15.13
N SER A 163 -14.80 14.07 -16.18
CA SER A 163 -13.67 14.99 -16.14
C SER A 163 -14.02 16.21 -15.29
N LEU A 164 -13.03 16.79 -14.61
CA LEU A 164 -13.26 17.91 -13.69
C LEU A 164 -13.98 19.08 -14.39
N LYS A 165 -13.54 19.43 -15.60
CA LYS A 165 -14.17 20.49 -16.44
C LYS A 165 -15.66 20.25 -16.71
N ILE A 166 -16.08 19.00 -16.94
CA ILE A 166 -17.50 18.70 -17.18
C ILE A 166 -18.26 18.61 -15.86
N ALA A 167 -17.61 18.19 -14.78
CA ALA A 167 -18.21 18.13 -13.45
C ALA A 167 -18.60 19.52 -12.94
N GLU A 168 -17.75 20.54 -13.14
CA GLU A 168 -18.06 21.93 -12.79
C GLU A 168 -19.36 22.40 -13.48
N ASN A 169 -19.44 22.24 -14.80
CA ASN A 169 -20.65 22.56 -15.57
C ASN A 169 -21.88 21.76 -15.12
N LEU A 170 -21.67 20.49 -14.75
CA LEU A 170 -22.74 19.61 -14.28
C LEU A 170 -23.28 20.07 -12.91
N PHE A 171 -22.40 20.39 -11.96
CA PHE A 171 -22.80 20.87 -10.63
C PHE A 171 -23.50 22.23 -10.73
N ASP A 172 -23.07 23.09 -11.64
CA ASP A 172 -23.75 24.35 -11.89
C ASP A 172 -25.14 24.17 -12.50
N LEU A 173 -25.31 23.20 -13.40
CA LEU A 173 -26.59 22.89 -14.01
C LEU A 173 -27.55 22.21 -13.03
N LEU A 174 -27.03 21.29 -12.21
CA LEU A 174 -27.85 20.52 -11.27
C LEU A 174 -28.13 21.27 -9.97
N LYS A 175 -27.21 22.09 -9.46
CA LYS A 175 -27.31 22.71 -8.13
C LYS A 175 -27.58 21.68 -7.01
N GLU A 176 -27.07 20.46 -7.18
CA GLU A 176 -27.18 19.35 -6.22
C GLU A 176 -25.81 18.71 -6.02
N ASP A 177 -25.52 18.29 -4.78
CA ASP A 177 -24.28 17.60 -4.46
C ASP A 177 -24.37 16.10 -4.79
N ILE A 178 -23.72 15.74 -5.89
CA ILE A 178 -23.58 14.36 -6.34
C ILE A 178 -22.13 13.85 -6.19
N THR A 179 -21.28 14.52 -5.40
CA THR A 179 -19.89 14.11 -5.19
C THR A 179 -19.77 12.84 -4.35
N ILE A 180 -18.65 12.14 -4.49
CA ILE A 180 -18.28 10.97 -3.67
C ILE A 180 -16.96 11.31 -2.96
N SER A 181 -16.99 11.32 -1.64
CA SER A 181 -15.84 11.55 -0.76
C SER A 181 -15.42 10.28 0.01
N GLU A 182 -15.93 9.11 -0.39
CA GLU A 182 -15.47 7.84 0.18
C GLU A 182 -13.96 7.68 0.00
N ARG A 183 -13.34 6.77 0.78
CA ARG A 183 -11.96 6.29 0.61
C ARG A 183 -11.77 5.81 -0.84
N LEU A 184 -11.55 6.75 -1.76
CA LEU A 184 -11.25 6.50 -3.16
C LEU A 184 -10.02 5.62 -3.12
N HIS A 185 -10.23 4.33 -3.43
CA HIS A 185 -9.40 3.26 -2.90
C HIS A 185 -7.92 3.64 -3.02
N LEU A 186 -7.28 3.97 -1.89
CA LEU A 186 -5.86 4.31 -1.85
C LEU A 186 -5.02 3.15 -2.42
N SER A 187 -5.57 1.94 -2.31
CA SER A 187 -5.29 0.80 -3.20
C SER A 187 -6.14 0.90 -4.47
N ILE A 188 -5.59 1.43 -5.56
CA ILE A 188 -6.30 1.45 -6.85
C ILE A 188 -6.55 0.01 -7.31
N SER A 189 -7.72 -0.59 -7.04
CA SER A 189 -8.35 -1.57 -7.92
C SER A 189 -9.79 -1.88 -7.50
N PRO A 190 -10.71 -2.04 -8.47
CA PRO A 190 -10.99 -3.37 -8.99
C PRO A 190 -10.88 -3.54 -10.53
N LEU A 191 -10.14 -2.69 -11.26
CA LEU A 191 -9.99 -2.83 -12.73
C LEU A 191 -8.96 -3.88 -13.17
N THR A 192 -8.22 -4.47 -12.24
CA THR A 192 -7.42 -5.67 -12.46
C THR A 192 -7.43 -6.50 -11.17
N ARG A 193 -8.48 -7.33 -10.99
CA ARG A 193 -8.34 -8.60 -10.25
C ARG A 193 -7.51 -9.62 -11.03
N GLU A 194 -6.89 -9.19 -12.12
CA GLU A 194 -5.62 -9.73 -12.56
C GLU A 194 -4.50 -8.97 -11.85
N CYS A 195 -4.39 -9.17 -10.53
CA CYS A 195 -3.06 -9.54 -10.07
C CYS A 195 -2.78 -10.84 -10.82
N SER A 196 -2.27 -10.71 -12.05
CA SER A 196 -1.46 -11.75 -12.64
C SER A 196 -0.58 -12.17 -11.47
N SER A 197 -0.63 -13.46 -11.15
CA SER A 197 0.35 -14.17 -10.37
C SER A 197 1.71 -13.91 -11.01
N GLY A 198 2.20 -12.68 -10.89
CA GLY A 198 3.57 -12.30 -11.06
C GLY A 198 4.23 -12.92 -9.86
N HIS A 199 4.41 -14.24 -9.95
CA HIS A 199 5.53 -14.93 -9.39
C HIS A 199 6.70 -13.97 -9.61
N ILE A 200 7.08 -13.23 -8.57
CA ILE A 200 8.33 -12.51 -8.58
C ILE A 200 9.33 -13.63 -8.86
N ARG A 201 9.87 -13.60 -10.08
CA ARG A 201 10.80 -14.63 -10.53
C ARG A 201 11.90 -14.69 -9.49
N TYR A 202 12.08 -15.88 -8.94
CA TYR A 202 13.09 -16.43 -8.01
C TYR A 202 14.55 -16.01 -8.29
N SER A 203 14.79 -14.73 -8.52
CA SER A 203 16.06 -14.21 -8.98
C SER A 203 16.72 -13.47 -7.82
N LYS A 204 17.48 -14.24 -7.02
CA LYS A 204 18.41 -13.82 -5.94
C LYS A 204 17.93 -13.93 -4.48
N LEU A 205 17.30 -15.03 -4.10
CA LEU A 205 17.44 -15.48 -2.71
C LEU A 205 18.85 -16.06 -2.53
N SER A 206 19.46 -15.83 -1.35
CA SER A 206 20.67 -16.58 -0.99
C SER A 206 20.29 -18.04 -0.71
N SER A 207 21.27 -18.94 -0.76
CA SER A 207 21.06 -20.36 -0.42
C SER A 207 20.38 -20.53 0.94
N MET A 208 20.86 -19.80 1.95
CA MET A 208 20.28 -19.81 3.30
C MET A 208 18.82 -19.33 3.33
N LYS A 209 18.46 -18.26 2.60
CA LYS A 209 17.07 -17.78 2.57
C LYS A 209 16.14 -18.77 1.88
N GLN A 210 16.64 -19.43 0.83
CA GLN A 210 15.89 -20.48 0.14
C GLN A 210 15.67 -21.68 1.07
N GLU A 211 16.72 -22.15 1.75
CA GLU A 211 16.64 -23.25 2.72
C GLU A 211 15.63 -22.95 3.83
N VAL A 212 15.72 -21.78 4.48
CA VAL A 212 14.78 -21.37 5.52
C VAL A 212 13.33 -21.30 4.99
N MET A 213 13.15 -20.76 3.79
CA MET A 213 11.82 -20.68 3.18
C MET A 213 11.24 -22.07 2.91
N ASP A 214 12.04 -22.99 2.40
CA ASP A 214 11.63 -24.37 2.13
C ASP A 214 11.25 -25.09 3.43
N GLU A 215 12.00 -24.88 4.53
CA GLU A 215 11.65 -25.44 5.84
C GLU A 215 10.35 -24.85 6.40
N LEU A 216 10.13 -23.55 6.28
CA LEU A 216 8.84 -22.94 6.68
C LEU A 216 7.67 -23.53 5.88
N VAL A 217 7.86 -23.82 4.59
CA VAL A 217 6.86 -24.51 3.77
C VAL A 217 6.64 -25.96 4.24
N ASN A 218 7.72 -26.68 4.57
CA ASN A 218 7.63 -28.06 5.10
C ASN A 218 6.86 -28.13 6.42
N LEU A 219 6.99 -27.11 7.28
CA LEU A 219 6.23 -26.97 8.53
C LEU A 219 4.75 -26.66 8.31
N GLY A 220 4.34 -26.36 7.08
CA GLY A 220 2.94 -26.12 6.69
C GLY A 220 2.56 -24.65 6.53
N PHE A 221 3.52 -23.71 6.64
CA PHE A 221 3.27 -22.30 6.39
C PHE A 221 3.19 -22.00 4.89
N ARG A 222 2.50 -20.92 4.54
CA ARG A 222 2.71 -20.23 3.26
C ARG A 222 3.83 -19.22 3.45
N ALA A 223 5.00 -19.49 2.90
CA ALA A 223 6.16 -18.61 3.02
C ALA A 223 6.34 -17.72 1.77
N TYR A 224 6.69 -16.46 1.99
CA TYR A 224 6.89 -15.46 0.95
C TYR A 224 8.19 -14.70 1.17
N PRO A 225 9.06 -14.56 0.15
CA PRO A 225 10.21 -13.68 0.25
C PRO A 225 9.81 -12.21 0.09
N THR A 226 10.50 -11.32 0.80
CA THR A 226 10.16 -9.91 0.84
C THR A 226 11.38 -9.01 0.64
N ASN A 227 11.15 -7.85 0.01
CA ASN A 227 12.12 -6.74 0.00
C ASN A 227 11.73 -5.74 1.09
N ALA A 228 11.88 -6.17 2.35
CA ALA A 228 11.47 -5.44 3.55
C ALA A 228 12.54 -5.59 4.66
N PRO A 229 12.39 -4.94 5.83
CA PRO A 229 13.26 -5.16 6.98
C PRO A 229 13.26 -6.63 7.45
N PHE A 230 12.22 -7.39 7.13
CA PHE A 230 12.18 -8.86 7.20
C PHE A 230 12.41 -9.47 5.81
N ASP A 231 13.08 -10.62 5.77
CA ASP A 231 13.48 -11.31 4.54
C ASP A 231 12.42 -12.30 4.04
N LEU A 232 11.71 -12.94 4.97
CA LEU A 232 10.63 -13.88 4.68
C LEU A 232 9.43 -13.56 5.58
N VAL A 233 8.23 -13.87 5.08
CA VAL A 233 7.00 -13.89 5.87
C VAL A 233 6.37 -15.27 5.77
N ALA A 234 6.08 -15.89 6.91
CA ALA A 234 5.34 -17.14 6.98
C ALA A 234 3.92 -16.88 7.47
N GLU A 235 2.92 -17.28 6.69
CA GLU A 235 1.50 -17.21 7.04
C GLU A 235 0.97 -18.59 7.37
N GLU A 236 0.38 -18.74 8.55
CA GLU A 236 -0.33 -19.95 8.93
C GLU A 236 -1.78 -19.87 8.48
N ARG A 237 -2.33 -20.94 7.90
CA ARG A 237 -3.70 -20.92 7.36
C ARG A 237 -4.80 -20.69 8.40
N ARG A 238 -4.53 -20.97 9.67
CA ARG A 238 -5.52 -20.95 10.76
C ARG A 238 -5.36 -19.74 11.68
N SER A 239 -4.30 -18.96 11.51
CA SER A 239 -3.98 -17.81 12.36
C SER A 239 -3.96 -16.54 11.51
N GLU A 240 -4.42 -15.43 12.08
CA GLU A 240 -4.26 -14.11 11.46
C GLU A 240 -2.84 -13.56 11.62
N LYS A 241 -2.06 -14.14 12.53
CA LYS A 241 -0.69 -13.72 12.83
C LYS A 241 0.31 -14.37 11.89
N ARG A 242 1.34 -13.60 11.55
CA ARG A 242 2.40 -14.00 10.63
C ARG A 242 3.73 -14.06 11.37
N ILE A 243 4.69 -14.77 10.79
CA ILE A 243 6.06 -14.80 11.29
C ILE A 243 6.93 -13.99 10.32
N LEU A 244 7.44 -12.85 10.79
CA LEU A 244 8.38 -12.00 10.05
C LEU A 244 9.80 -12.45 10.38
N SER A 245 10.47 -13.07 9.41
CA SER A 245 11.79 -13.68 9.61
C SER A 245 12.90 -12.80 9.03
N VAL A 246 13.91 -12.48 9.84
CA VAL A 246 15.18 -11.90 9.38
C VAL A 246 16.18 -13.03 9.19
N VAL A 247 16.81 -13.11 8.01
CA VAL A 247 17.68 -14.24 7.66
C VAL A 247 19.03 -13.74 7.15
N GLY A 248 20.10 -14.06 7.89
CA GLY A 248 21.47 -13.75 7.47
C GLY A 248 22.51 -13.85 8.56
N ASN A 249 23.79 -13.69 8.18
CA ASN A 249 24.95 -13.80 9.08
C ASN A 249 25.77 -12.51 9.18
N ASP A 250 25.34 -11.43 8.52
CA ASP A 250 25.97 -10.11 8.64
C ASP A 250 25.39 -9.39 9.86
N LEU A 251 26.14 -9.35 10.96
CA LEU A 251 25.67 -8.85 12.26
C LEU A 251 25.05 -7.46 12.13
N LYS A 252 25.73 -6.50 11.49
CA LYS A 252 25.23 -5.12 11.35
C LYS A 252 23.90 -5.05 10.61
N THR A 253 23.78 -5.78 9.50
CA THR A 253 22.54 -5.80 8.70
C THR A 253 21.42 -6.52 9.44
N VAL A 254 21.73 -7.64 10.10
CA VAL A 254 20.76 -8.44 10.86
C VAL A 254 20.21 -7.65 12.04
N THR A 255 21.07 -7.07 12.88
CA THR A 255 20.64 -6.25 14.04
C THR A 255 19.71 -5.14 13.60
N ARG A 256 20.11 -4.35 12.57
CA ARG A 256 19.28 -3.24 12.10
C ARG A 256 17.93 -3.69 11.53
N LYS A 257 17.89 -4.86 10.89
CA LYS A 257 16.66 -5.45 10.37
C LYS A 257 15.75 -5.95 11.48
N VAL A 258 16.32 -6.60 12.50
CA VAL A 258 15.61 -7.11 13.67
C VAL A 258 14.96 -5.96 14.43
N GLU A 259 15.70 -4.89 14.75
CA GLU A 259 15.16 -3.69 15.43
C GLU A 259 13.90 -3.18 14.72
N ILE A 260 13.98 -2.97 13.40
CA ILE A 260 12.84 -2.46 12.62
C ILE A 260 11.74 -3.51 12.51
N SER A 261 12.09 -4.80 12.36
CA SER A 261 11.11 -5.87 12.28
C SER A 261 10.31 -6.01 13.57
N GLU A 262 10.94 -5.80 14.73
CA GLU A 262 10.30 -5.82 16.04
C GLU A 262 9.32 -4.65 16.21
N ASP A 263 9.69 -3.45 15.78
CA ASP A 263 8.76 -2.32 15.74
C ASP A 263 7.55 -2.64 14.85
N ILE A 264 7.79 -3.25 13.68
CA ILE A 264 6.73 -3.65 12.76
C ILE A 264 5.79 -4.67 13.41
N THR A 265 6.32 -5.71 14.06
CA THR A 265 5.49 -6.72 14.72
C THR A 265 4.71 -6.16 15.89
N ARG A 266 5.27 -5.20 16.64
CA ARG A 266 4.56 -4.44 17.69
C ARG A 266 3.39 -3.65 17.12
N ILE A 267 3.54 -3.10 15.92
CA ILE A 267 2.48 -2.39 15.19
C ILE A 267 1.44 -3.37 14.67
N THR A 268 1.83 -4.42 13.95
CA THR A 268 0.90 -5.30 13.23
C THR A 268 0.27 -6.36 14.13
N GLY A 269 0.93 -6.76 15.21
CA GLY A 269 0.53 -7.89 16.07
C GLY A 269 1.07 -9.24 15.60
N ASP A 270 2.04 -9.23 14.68
CA ASP A 270 2.72 -10.42 14.15
C ASP A 270 3.87 -10.88 15.07
N TYR A 271 4.55 -11.98 14.72
CA TYR A 271 5.74 -12.47 15.42
C TYR A 271 7.01 -12.14 14.65
N SER A 272 8.13 -11.98 15.35
CA SER A 272 9.45 -11.80 14.73
C SER A 272 10.38 -12.93 15.14
N ILE A 273 11.24 -13.36 14.21
CA ILE A 273 12.28 -14.35 14.45
C ILE A 273 13.53 -13.96 13.67
N CYS A 274 14.69 -14.16 14.28
CA CYS A 274 15.99 -14.08 13.61
C CYS A 274 16.52 -15.49 13.33
N ILE A 275 16.98 -15.71 12.10
CA ILE A 275 17.59 -16.97 11.67
C ILE A 275 19.01 -16.70 11.19
N SER A 276 19.98 -17.16 11.96
CA SER A 276 21.41 -16.92 11.73
C SER A 276 22.26 -18.09 12.20
N GLU A 277 23.40 -18.32 11.56
CA GLU A 277 24.44 -19.24 12.08
C GLU A 277 25.28 -18.59 13.19
N LYS A 278 25.25 -17.25 13.29
CA LYS A 278 26.02 -16.51 14.29
C LYS A 278 25.16 -16.23 15.51
N GLU A 279 25.72 -16.50 16.68
CA GLU A 279 25.11 -16.11 17.95
C GLU A 279 25.20 -14.59 18.13
N GLN A 280 24.09 -14.01 18.58
CA GLN A 280 23.95 -12.60 18.91
C GLN A 280 22.85 -12.43 19.94
N GLU A 281 23.04 -11.54 20.90
CA GLU A 281 21.98 -11.09 21.80
C GLU A 281 21.03 -10.18 21.01
N LEU A 282 19.78 -10.62 20.88
CA LEU A 282 18.71 -9.92 20.18
C LEU A 282 17.45 -10.00 21.03
N ASP A 283 16.58 -9.00 20.94
CA ASP A 283 15.29 -8.96 21.62
C ASP A 283 14.21 -9.82 20.91
N VAL A 284 14.62 -10.66 19.96
CA VAL A 284 13.77 -11.62 19.25
C VAL A 284 14.40 -13.02 19.31
N PRO A 285 13.58 -14.09 19.28
CA PRO A 285 14.09 -15.45 19.22
C PRO A 285 15.10 -15.63 18.07
N LEU A 286 16.27 -16.17 18.41
CA LEU A 286 17.33 -16.51 17.46
C LEU A 286 17.38 -18.03 17.29
N ILE A 287 17.18 -18.51 16.08
CA ILE A 287 17.24 -19.95 15.74
C ILE A 287 18.30 -20.18 14.66
N LYS A 288 19.12 -21.22 14.80
CA LYS A 288 20.03 -21.63 13.73
C LYS A 288 19.27 -22.34 12.61
N PRO A 289 19.69 -22.23 11.34
CA PRO A 289 19.05 -22.97 10.24
C PRO A 289 18.91 -24.48 10.51
N ARG A 290 19.87 -25.08 11.22
CA ARG A 290 19.84 -26.50 11.62
C ARG A 290 18.81 -26.81 12.69
N GLU A 291 18.53 -25.88 13.58
CA GLU A 291 17.53 -26.05 14.64
C GLU A 291 16.13 -25.97 14.06
N LEU A 292 15.89 -25.05 13.10
CA LEU A 292 14.64 -24.95 12.36
C LEU A 292 14.24 -26.28 11.70
N LYS A 293 15.21 -27.05 11.19
CA LYS A 293 14.98 -28.39 10.59
C LYS A 293 14.51 -29.45 11.56
N ASN A 294 14.80 -29.29 12.85
CA ASN A 294 14.42 -30.27 13.87
C ASN A 294 13.00 -30.03 14.41
N ILE A 295 12.41 -28.88 14.10
CA ILE A 295 11.03 -28.54 14.43
C ILE A 295 10.09 -29.38 13.57
N LYS A 296 9.06 -29.96 14.18
CA LYS A 296 8.18 -30.94 13.54
C LYS A 296 6.86 -30.35 13.07
N SER A 297 6.42 -29.22 13.62
CA SER A 297 5.15 -28.60 13.28
C SER A 297 5.18 -27.07 13.36
N ALA A 298 4.20 -26.42 12.71
CA ALA A 298 3.97 -24.99 12.84
C ALA A 298 3.70 -24.57 14.29
N ASP A 299 2.93 -25.36 15.04
CA ASP A 299 2.62 -25.10 16.45
C ASP A 299 3.89 -25.08 17.31
N GLU A 300 4.81 -26.04 17.11
CA GLU A 300 6.08 -26.09 17.84
C GLU A 300 6.96 -24.88 17.54
N LEU A 301 7.01 -24.41 16.28
CA LEU A 301 7.71 -23.16 15.96
C LEU A 301 7.07 -21.97 16.68
N ILE A 302 5.74 -21.89 16.69
CA ILE A 302 5.02 -20.78 17.33
C ILE A 302 5.25 -20.78 18.84
N GLU A 303 5.28 -21.94 19.51
CA GLU A 303 5.58 -22.05 20.93
C GLU A 303 6.97 -21.47 21.28
N ILE A 304 7.98 -21.73 20.44
CA ILE A 304 9.33 -21.16 20.60
C ILE A 304 9.33 -19.63 20.47
N LEU A 305 8.37 -19.05 19.73
CA LEU A 305 8.27 -17.59 19.59
C LEU A 305 7.69 -16.90 20.84
N PHE A 306 7.13 -17.68 21.78
CA PHE A 306 6.54 -17.17 23.03
C PHE A 306 7.41 -17.41 24.27
N SER A 307 8.46 -18.23 24.17
CA SER A 307 9.40 -18.54 25.25
C SER A 307 10.48 -17.48 25.38
#